data_AF-A0A0D7A0Y3-F1
#
_entry.id   AF-A0A0D7A0Y3-F1
#
_cell.length_a   1.000
_cell.length_b   1.000
_cell.length_c   1.000
_cell.angle_alpha   90.00
_cell.angle_beta   90.00
_cell.angle_gamma   90.00
#
_symmetry.space_group_name_H-M   'P 1'
#
loop_
_entity.id
_entity.type
_entity.pdbx_description
1 polymer ?
#
loop_
_entity_poly.entity_id
_entity_poly.type
_entity_poly.pdbx_seq_one_letter_code
_entity_poly.pdbx_strand_id
1 'polypeptide(L)'
;SYHMQCYHGISAVSAQPFSPPVAFRVSPRPAAKSASKGASTKGAKADGVKASKHEKTHLCEGLCHKCQKWIPVEGIKAVDVKVREIYWWKHAISCHQGSQIDGEAGHMEPDSVYSQLQAL
;
A
#
# COMPACT_ATOMS: atom_id res chain seq x y z
N SER A 1 11.76 -4.14 14.45
CA SER A 1 11.05 -3.18 13.58
C SER A 1 10.28 -3.85 12.43
N TYR A 2 10.89 -4.79 11.67
CA TYR A 2 10.24 -5.47 10.51
C TYR A 2 8.88 -6.14 10.79
N HIS A 3 8.72 -6.83 11.93
CA HIS A 3 7.45 -7.48 12.27
C HIS A 3 6.27 -6.48 12.32
N MET A 4 6.48 -5.33 12.97
CA MET A 4 5.47 -4.27 13.08
C MET A 4 5.10 -3.70 11.70
N GLN A 5 6.06 -3.60 10.79
CA GLN A 5 5.81 -3.11 9.43
C GLN A 5 5.06 -4.11 8.56
N CYS A 6 5.31 -5.41 8.69
CA CYS A 6 4.78 -6.44 7.79
C CYS A 6 3.53 -7.17 8.29
N TYR A 7 3.28 -7.18 9.59
CA TYR A 7 2.10 -7.80 10.20
C TYR A 7 1.09 -6.79 10.72
N HIS A 8 1.55 -5.61 11.13
CA HIS A 8 0.70 -4.58 11.73
C HIS A 8 0.61 -3.31 10.88
N GLY A 9 1.40 -3.21 9.80
CA GLY A 9 1.41 -2.02 8.95
C GLY A 9 1.84 -0.76 9.70
N ILE A 10 2.68 -0.87 10.73
CA ILE A 10 3.15 0.28 11.52
C ILE A 10 4.47 0.78 10.95
N SER A 11 4.53 2.08 10.68
CA SER A 11 5.72 2.78 10.22
C SER A 11 6.80 2.80 11.30
N ALA A 12 8.03 2.44 10.94
CA ALA A 12 9.18 2.56 11.85
C ALA A 12 9.60 4.02 12.09
N VAL A 13 9.18 4.94 11.22
CA VAL A 13 9.59 6.35 11.27
C VAL A 13 8.62 7.15 12.14
N SER A 14 7.32 6.97 11.94
CA SER A 14 6.28 7.74 12.64
C SER A 14 5.68 6.98 13.82
N ALA A 15 5.96 5.68 13.98
CA ALA A 15 5.28 4.78 14.92
C ALA A 15 3.74 4.73 14.76
N GLN A 16 3.22 5.26 13.65
CA GLN A 16 1.81 5.26 13.28
C GLN A 16 1.53 4.21 12.20
N PRO A 17 0.28 3.74 12.06
CA PRO A 17 -0.13 2.92 10.91
C PRO A 17 0.17 3.61 9.58
N PHE A 18 0.50 2.82 8.55
CA PHE A 18 0.59 3.31 7.18
C PHE A 18 -0.80 3.73 6.70
N SER A 19 -0.89 4.94 6.13
CA SER A 19 -2.09 5.39 5.45
C SER A 19 -2.56 4.41 4.37
N PRO A 20 -3.87 4.20 4.20
CA PRO A 20 -4.46 3.35 3.19
C PRO A 20 -4.33 3.97 1.79
N PRO A 21 -4.66 3.22 0.74
CA PRO A 21 -4.85 3.79 -0.60
C PRO A 21 -5.98 4.81 -0.60
N VAL A 22 -5.79 5.93 -1.32
CA VAL A 22 -6.83 6.99 -1.44
C VAL A 22 -7.93 6.63 -2.43
N ALA A 23 -7.68 5.63 -3.29
CA ALA A 23 -8.65 5.09 -4.24
C ALA A 23 -8.26 3.66 -4.61
N PHE A 24 -9.22 2.90 -5.12
CA PHE A 24 -9.00 1.56 -5.65
C PHE A 24 -9.45 1.49 -7.11
N ARG A 25 -8.77 0.65 -7.89
CA ARG A 25 -9.21 0.29 -9.24
C ARG A 25 -8.86 -1.16 -9.53
N VAL A 26 -9.50 -1.72 -10.55
CA VAL A 26 -9.14 -3.02 -11.13
C VAL A 26 -8.53 -2.77 -12.49
N SER A 27 -7.33 -3.30 -12.74
CA SER A 27 -6.63 -3.20 -14.01
C SER A 27 -6.36 -4.59 -14.61
N PRO A 28 -6.32 -4.73 -15.94
CA PRO A 28 -5.80 -5.94 -16.56
C PRO A 28 -4.36 -6.17 -16.12
N ARG A 29 -4.01 -7.42 -15.83
CA ARG A 29 -2.65 -7.77 -15.45
C ARG A 29 -1.68 -7.40 -16.59
N PRO A 30 -0.60 -6.66 -16.31
CA PRO A 30 0.42 -6.41 -17.32
C PRO A 30 1.04 -7.75 -17.75
N ALA A 31 1.26 -7.93 -19.05
CA ALA A 31 1.98 -9.09 -19.57
C ALA A 31 3.29 -9.27 -18.83
N ALA A 32 3.67 -10.52 -18.55
CA ALA A 32 4.91 -10.88 -17.88
C ALA A 32 6.12 -10.43 -18.72
N LYS A 33 6.44 -9.14 -18.64
CA LYS A 33 7.75 -8.60 -18.96
C LYS A 33 8.59 -8.98 -17.76
N SER A 34 9.52 -9.92 -17.94
CA SER A 34 10.65 -10.12 -17.04
C SER A 34 11.06 -8.79 -16.40
N ALA A 35 11.10 -8.76 -15.07
CA ALA A 35 11.36 -7.59 -14.25
C ALA A 35 12.35 -6.60 -14.90
N SER A 36 11.84 -5.50 -15.44
CA SER A 36 12.64 -4.31 -15.73
C SER A 36 11.95 -3.07 -15.15
N LYS A 37 12.71 -2.46 -14.27
CA LYS A 37 12.56 -1.17 -13.59
C LYS A 37 11.79 -0.13 -14.41
N GLY A 38 10.58 0.21 -13.95
CA GLY A 38 9.86 1.46 -14.28
C GLY A 38 9.10 1.50 -15.61
N ALA A 39 7.78 1.71 -15.52
CA ALA A 39 6.93 2.19 -16.63
C ALA A 39 5.72 2.86 -15.97
N SER A 40 5.58 4.19 -15.92
CA SER A 40 5.42 5.16 -17.00
C SER A 40 4.45 4.69 -18.09
N THR A 41 3.29 5.32 -18.06
CA THR A 41 2.12 5.13 -18.91
C THR A 41 2.40 5.52 -20.36
N LYS A 42 2.30 4.58 -21.31
CA LYS A 42 1.76 4.82 -22.66
C LYS A 42 1.59 3.51 -23.43
N GLY A 43 0.38 3.28 -23.95
CA GLY A 43 0.11 2.33 -25.04
C GLY A 43 -0.20 0.90 -24.61
N ALA A 44 -1.43 0.66 -24.17
CA ALA A 44 -1.98 -0.68 -24.06
C ALA A 44 -2.27 -1.25 -25.47
N LYS A 45 -1.73 -2.43 -25.78
CA LYS A 45 -2.45 -3.39 -26.60
C LYS A 45 -3.02 -4.46 -25.68
N ALA A 46 -4.34 -4.60 -25.73
CA ALA A 46 -5.14 -5.52 -24.92
C ALA A 46 -5.07 -6.97 -25.44
N ASP A 47 -3.89 -7.42 -25.88
CA ASP A 47 -3.68 -8.82 -26.23
C ASP A 47 -3.63 -9.60 -24.91
N GLY A 48 -4.78 -10.15 -24.52
CA GLY A 48 -5.03 -10.77 -23.22
C GLY A 48 -3.95 -11.78 -22.85
N VAL A 49 -3.32 -11.57 -21.71
CA VAL A 49 -2.34 -12.51 -21.15
C VAL A 49 -3.07 -13.79 -20.78
N LYS A 50 -2.78 -14.90 -21.45
CA LYS A 50 -3.26 -16.23 -21.03
C LYS A 50 -2.76 -16.49 -19.60
N ALA A 51 -3.66 -16.43 -18.63
CA ALA A 51 -3.38 -16.80 -17.26
C ALA A 51 -3.34 -18.32 -17.13
N SER A 52 -2.35 -18.85 -16.42
CA SER A 52 -2.38 -20.26 -16.02
C SER A 52 -3.52 -20.48 -15.00
N LYS A 53 -3.88 -21.74 -14.76
CA LYS A 53 -5.05 -22.15 -13.96
C LYS A 53 -5.13 -21.53 -12.55
N HIS A 54 -4.02 -21.03 -12.01
CA HIS A 54 -3.93 -20.44 -10.67
C HIS A 54 -3.51 -18.97 -10.67
N GLU A 55 -3.67 -18.27 -11.78
CA GLU A 55 -3.31 -16.86 -11.91
C GLU A 55 -4.49 -15.97 -12.24
N LYS A 56 -4.48 -14.77 -11.68
CA LYS A 56 -5.48 -13.75 -11.95
C LYS A 56 -5.19 -13.04 -13.27
N THR A 57 -6.25 -12.77 -14.04
CA THR A 57 -6.19 -11.97 -15.28
C THR A 57 -6.27 -10.47 -15.02
N HIS A 58 -6.79 -10.08 -13.86
CA HIS A 58 -6.93 -8.70 -13.39
C HIS A 58 -6.32 -8.58 -11.99
N LEU A 59 -5.86 -7.38 -11.65
CA LEU A 59 -5.33 -7.07 -10.33
C LEU A 59 -6.06 -5.86 -9.74
N CYS A 60 -6.38 -5.94 -8.45
CA CYS A 60 -6.76 -4.79 -7.66
C CYS A 60 -5.51 -3.92 -7.37
N GLU A 61 -5.64 -2.62 -7.60
CA GLU A 61 -4.62 -1.61 -7.37
C GLU A 61 -5.16 -0.51 -6.45
N GLY A 62 -4.29 0.02 -5.60
CA GLY A 62 -4.56 1.17 -4.74
C GLY A 62 -3.74 2.40 -5.16
N LEU A 63 -4.34 3.59 -5.13
CA LEU A 63 -3.67 4.86 -5.41
C LEU A 63 -2.91 5.37 -4.18
N CYS A 64 -1.62 5.67 -4.34
CA CYS A 64 -0.79 6.24 -3.28
C CYS A 64 -0.93 7.75 -3.16
N HIS A 65 -1.22 8.24 -1.95
CA HIS A 65 -1.31 9.68 -1.64
C HIS A 65 0.02 10.42 -1.83
N LYS A 66 1.15 9.75 -1.57
CA LYS A 66 2.47 10.39 -1.66
C LYS A 66 3.02 10.44 -3.07
N CYS A 67 3.05 9.29 -3.76
CA CYS A 67 3.67 9.20 -5.09
C CYS A 67 2.67 9.26 -6.25
N GLN A 68 1.36 9.26 -5.97
CA GLN A 68 0.29 9.34 -6.97
C GLN A 68 0.34 8.22 -8.03
N LYS A 69 0.91 7.06 -7.65
CA LYS A 69 0.97 5.86 -8.49
C LYS A 69 -0.05 4.83 -8.02
N TRP A 70 -0.55 4.07 -8.97
CA TRP A 70 -1.37 2.89 -8.73
C TRP A 70 -0.46 1.70 -8.42
N ILE A 71 -0.67 1.09 -7.26
CA ILE A 71 0.15 0.01 -6.71
C ILE A 71 -0.72 -1.24 -6.57
N PRO A 72 -0.28 -2.42 -7.03
CA PRO A 72 -1.02 -3.67 -6.80
C PRO A 72 -1.19 -3.93 -5.30
N VAL A 73 -2.43 -4.15 -4.87
CA VAL A 73 -2.78 -4.47 -3.46
C VAL A 73 -3.10 -5.95 -3.27
N GLU A 74 -2.80 -6.77 -4.27
CA GLU A 74 -2.96 -8.22 -4.22
C GLU A 74 -1.90 -8.95 -5.06
N GLY A 75 -1.78 -10.26 -4.83
CA GLY A 75 -0.88 -11.14 -5.58
C GLY A 75 -1.49 -11.66 -6.88
N ILE A 76 -0.61 -12.04 -7.82
CA ILE A 76 -0.96 -12.64 -9.12
C ILE A 76 -1.59 -14.02 -8.94
N LYS A 77 -1.10 -14.81 -7.98
CA LYS A 77 -1.63 -16.14 -7.72
C LYS A 77 -3.03 -16.01 -7.09
N ALA A 78 -3.95 -16.86 -7.52
CA ALA A 78 -5.27 -17.02 -6.93
C ALA A 78 -5.16 -17.85 -5.63
N VAL A 79 -4.36 -17.37 -4.69
CA VAL A 79 -4.12 -17.98 -3.38
C VAL A 79 -4.31 -16.90 -2.33
N ASP A 80 -5.04 -17.25 -1.27
CA ASP A 80 -5.17 -16.37 -0.12
C ASP A 80 -3.88 -16.30 0.69
N VAL A 81 -3.50 -15.08 1.06
CA VAL A 81 -2.40 -14.82 1.98
C VAL A 81 -2.95 -14.48 3.36
N LYS A 82 -2.15 -14.74 4.40
CA LYS A 82 -2.55 -14.53 5.80
C LYS A 82 -2.84 -13.06 6.14
N VAL A 83 -2.18 -12.13 5.45
CA VAL A 83 -2.40 -10.68 5.57
C VAL A 83 -2.45 -10.12 4.15
N ARG A 84 -3.61 -9.63 3.71
CA ARG A 84 -3.79 -9.15 2.32
C ARG A 84 -3.13 -7.79 2.14
N GLU A 85 -3.15 -6.97 3.17
CA GLU A 85 -2.61 -5.61 3.23
C GLU A 85 -1.08 -5.57 3.06
N ILE A 86 -0.38 -6.70 3.21
CA ILE A 86 1.07 -6.78 3.05
C ILE A 86 1.54 -6.31 1.66
N TYR A 87 0.73 -6.51 0.62
CA TYR A 87 1.06 -6.02 -0.72
C TYR A 87 1.15 -4.50 -0.77
N TRP A 88 0.25 -3.81 -0.06
CA TRP A 88 0.28 -2.36 0.11
C TRP A 88 1.43 -1.92 1.02
N TRP A 89 1.61 -2.56 2.17
CA TRP A 89 2.62 -2.15 3.15
C TRP A 89 4.03 -2.23 2.60
N LYS A 90 4.33 -3.18 1.70
CA LYS A 90 5.61 -3.22 0.98
C LYS A 90 5.92 -1.92 0.24
N HIS A 91 4.92 -1.32 -0.39
CA HIS A 91 5.06 0.00 -1.00
C HIS A 91 5.21 1.08 0.09
N ALA A 92 4.31 1.10 1.08
CA ALA A 92 4.28 2.11 2.13
C ALA A 92 5.60 2.21 2.91
N ILE A 93 6.25 1.09 3.23
CA ILE A 93 7.55 1.02 3.91
C ILE A 93 8.60 1.84 3.16
N SER A 94 8.68 1.68 1.83
CA SER A 94 9.68 2.37 1.01
C SER A 94 9.27 3.79 0.62
N CYS A 95 7.95 4.04 0.49
CA CYS A 95 7.42 5.26 -0.06
C CYS A 95 7.02 6.26 1.02
N HIS A 96 6.17 5.91 1.99
CA HIS A 96 5.51 6.87 2.87
C HIS A 96 6.51 7.58 3.80
N GLN A 97 7.44 6.83 4.41
CA GLN A 97 8.50 7.40 5.27
C GLN A 97 7.97 8.39 6.33
N GLY A 98 6.82 8.07 6.94
CA GLY A 98 6.16 8.94 7.92
C GLY A 98 5.14 9.92 7.36
N SER A 99 4.92 9.96 6.03
CA SER A 99 3.78 10.69 5.46
C SER A 99 2.46 10.05 5.87
N GLN A 100 1.46 10.89 6.10
CA GLN A 100 0.08 10.49 6.37
C GLN A 100 -0.88 11.29 5.48
N ILE A 101 -2.10 10.81 5.33
CA ILE A 101 -3.18 11.58 4.71
C ILE A 101 -3.68 12.61 5.72
N ASP A 102 -3.98 13.82 5.25
CA ASP A 102 -4.51 14.88 6.10
C ASP A 102 -5.82 14.44 6.77
N GLY A 103 -5.90 14.59 8.08
CA GLY A 103 -7.07 14.21 8.89
C GLY A 103 -7.11 12.74 9.34
N GLU A 104 -6.14 11.89 8.99
CA GLU A 104 -6.08 10.51 9.51
C GLU A 104 -5.54 10.41 10.94
N ALA A 105 -4.73 11.36 11.37
CA ALA A 105 -4.27 11.39 12.75
C ALA A 105 -5.48 11.66 13.66
N GLY A 106 -5.67 10.81 14.67
CA GLY A 106 -6.74 11.00 15.64
C GLY A 106 -6.65 12.38 16.28
N HIS A 107 -7.81 13.01 16.49
CA HIS A 107 -7.92 14.14 17.41
C HIS A 107 -7.42 13.68 18.78
N MET A 108 -6.17 13.99 19.12
CA MET A 108 -5.70 13.90 20.48
C MET A 108 -6.26 15.14 21.17
N GLU A 109 -7.35 14.96 21.91
CA GLU A 109 -7.88 16.02 22.76
C GLU A 109 -6.96 16.11 23.98
N PRO A 110 -6.22 17.21 24.18
CA PRO A 110 -5.36 17.34 25.34
C PRO A 110 -6.23 17.37 26.59
N ASP A 111 -6.05 16.37 27.46
CA ASP A 111 -6.74 16.31 28.75
C ASP A 111 -5.90 16.97 29.86
N SER A 112 -6.49 17.05 31.05
CA SER A 112 -5.82 17.61 32.22
C SER A 112 -4.58 16.82 32.63
N VAL A 113 -4.55 15.51 32.36
CA VAL A 113 -3.43 14.62 32.71
C VAL A 113 -2.25 14.88 31.77
N TYR A 114 -2.49 14.96 30.46
CA TYR A 114 -1.50 15.32 29.45
C TYR A 114 -0.86 16.68 29.74
N SER A 115 -1.68 17.65 30.13
CA SER A 115 -1.23 19.00 30.49
C SER A 115 -0.31 18.99 31.72
N GLN A 116 -0.63 18.18 32.74
CA GLN A 116 0.21 18.02 33.93
C GLN A 116 1.56 17.36 33.62
N LEU A 117 1.58 16.38 32.71
CA LEU A 117 2.81 15.68 32.30
C LEU A 117 3.75 16.57 31.48
N GLN A 118 3.25 17.52 30.69
CA GLN A 118 4.09 18.46 29.96
C GLN A 118 4.71 19.55 30.84
N ALA A 119 4.15 19.80 32.04
CA ALA A 119 4.61 20.86 32.95
C ALA A 119 5.73 20.42 33.91
N LEU A 120 6.19 19.16 33.81
CA LEU A 120 7.31 18.59 34.55
C LEU A 120 8.61 18.67 33.72
#